data_AF-A0A7C8D2C1-F1
#
_entry.id   AF-A0A7C8D2C1-F1
#
_cell.length_a   1.000
_cell.length_b   1.000
_cell.length_c   1.000
_cell.angle_alpha   90.00
_cell.angle_beta   90.00
_cell.angle_gamma   90.00
#
_symmetry.space_group_name_H-M   'P 1'
#
loop_
_entity.id
_entity.type
_entity.pdbx_description
1 polymer ?
#
loop_
_entity_poly.entity_id
_entity_poly.type
_entity_poly.pdbx_seq_one_letter_code
_entity_poly.pdbx_strand_id
1 'polypeptide(L)'
;MPRLRAIFGGALLGVWLFNSVGLLIEFSVMGGLAASVLYDAPHNSQQRRRLSKIASEQSIRINYGEKQLLAFVNQCDQLQIMVHSRDEQLRTALLELERRDSVGAPEARKLIGSQRKSLKVQKKSMEEAQQLIRAQQRMLSKLENQTNAGHDRWEETLASLERMLSSQANHNNSTEQQLLDQITNGNRELQKTLTDLLQQLAMEPRTSNVNVQDSVVMKSGPEINHRQSRSQPDIPTIQAIPIGKPQRTTEVEWMKSLPKNLT
;
A
#
# COMPACT_ATOMS: atom_id res chain seq x y z
N MET A 1 -64.50 -39.92 74.62
CA MET A 1 -65.65 -39.05 74.98
C MET A 1 -65.51 -38.50 76.41
N PRO A 2 -64.70 -37.45 76.66
CA PRO A 2 -64.52 -36.89 78.00
C PRO A 2 -65.77 -36.13 78.49
N ARG A 3 -66.33 -35.22 77.68
CA ARG A 3 -67.54 -34.45 78.02
C ARG A 3 -68.74 -35.30 78.42
N LEU A 4 -68.96 -36.41 77.70
CA LEU A 4 -70.04 -37.35 78.02
C LEU A 4 -69.89 -37.91 79.45
N ARG A 5 -68.66 -38.32 79.82
CA ARG A 5 -68.35 -38.77 81.19
C ARG A 5 -68.50 -37.66 82.23
N ALA A 6 -68.15 -36.41 81.90
CA ALA A 6 -68.32 -35.26 82.79
C ALA A 6 -69.81 -34.98 83.08
N ILE A 7 -70.67 -35.07 82.06
CA ILE A 7 -72.12 -34.88 82.18
C ILE A 7 -72.74 -36.01 83.01
N PHE A 8 -72.41 -37.29 82.72
CA PHE A 8 -72.90 -38.42 83.51
C PHE A 8 -72.41 -38.38 84.97
N GLY A 9 -71.16 -37.98 85.21
CA GLY A 9 -70.63 -37.81 86.58
C GLY A 9 -71.30 -36.67 87.35
N GLY A 10 -71.53 -35.52 86.70
CA GLY A 10 -72.27 -34.40 87.29
C GLY A 10 -73.73 -34.74 87.61
N ALA A 11 -74.40 -35.46 86.71
CA ALA A 11 -75.76 -35.95 86.93
C ALA A 11 -75.84 -36.94 88.11
N LEU A 12 -74.91 -37.91 88.19
CA LEU A 12 -74.82 -38.85 89.31
C LEU A 12 -74.57 -38.13 90.65
N LEU A 13 -73.69 -37.12 90.67
CA LEU A 13 -73.45 -36.30 91.87
C LEU A 13 -74.68 -35.49 92.28
N GLY A 14 -75.43 -34.92 91.32
CA GLY A 14 -76.68 -34.21 91.60
C GLY A 14 -77.73 -35.13 92.26
N VAL A 15 -77.96 -36.31 91.66
CA VAL A 15 -78.90 -37.32 92.20
C VAL A 15 -78.45 -37.82 93.58
N TRP A 16 -77.15 -38.03 93.78
CA TRP A 16 -76.60 -38.45 95.07
C TRP A 16 -76.77 -37.37 96.16
N LEU A 17 -76.46 -36.11 95.86
CA LEU A 17 -76.64 -35.00 96.79
C LEU A 17 -78.12 -34.77 97.15
N PHE A 18 -79.03 -34.96 96.20
CA PHE A 18 -80.48 -34.90 96.47
C PHE A 18 -80.90 -36.01 97.45
N ASN A 19 -80.54 -37.26 97.14
CA ASN A 19 -80.98 -38.43 97.89
C ASN A 19 -80.33 -38.57 99.28
N SER A 20 -79.06 -38.19 99.44
CA SER A 20 -78.31 -38.39 100.69
C SER A 20 -78.24 -37.17 101.61
N VAL A 21 -78.57 -35.96 101.13
CA VAL A 21 -78.50 -34.72 101.93
C VAL A 21 -79.87 -34.01 102.05
N GLY A 22 -80.87 -34.38 101.25
CA GLY A 22 -82.20 -33.76 101.30
C GLY A 22 -82.22 -32.31 100.81
N LEU A 23 -81.22 -31.89 100.03
CA LEU A 23 -81.14 -30.55 99.45
C LEU A 23 -82.30 -30.29 98.48
N LEU A 24 -82.80 -29.05 98.48
CA LEU A 24 -83.75 -28.58 97.46
C LEU A 24 -83.18 -28.82 96.04
N ILE A 25 -84.06 -29.23 95.13
CA ILE A 25 -83.73 -29.71 93.78
C ILE A 25 -82.83 -28.71 93.04
N GLU A 26 -83.09 -27.41 93.18
CA GLU A 26 -82.33 -26.32 92.56
C GLU A 26 -80.83 -26.36 92.91
N PHE A 27 -80.49 -26.54 94.19
CA PHE A 27 -79.10 -26.62 94.64
C PHE A 27 -78.42 -27.94 94.23
N SER A 28 -79.16 -29.04 94.21
CA SER A 28 -78.67 -30.34 93.68
C SER A 28 -78.28 -30.23 92.20
N VAL A 29 -79.17 -29.67 91.37
CA VAL A 29 -78.94 -29.48 89.93
C VAL A 29 -77.76 -28.53 89.69
N MET A 30 -77.70 -27.40 90.42
CA MET A 30 -76.59 -26.46 90.32
C MET A 30 -75.24 -27.07 90.74
N GLY A 31 -75.23 -27.92 91.78
CA GLY A 31 -74.03 -28.66 92.20
C GLY A 31 -73.55 -29.65 91.13
N GLY A 32 -74.46 -30.43 90.54
CA GLY A 32 -74.14 -31.36 89.45
C GLY A 32 -73.62 -30.66 88.19
N LEU A 33 -74.23 -29.54 87.82
CA LEU A 33 -73.77 -28.70 86.70
C LEU A 33 -72.39 -28.10 86.98
N ALA A 34 -72.16 -27.51 88.15
CA ALA A 34 -70.87 -26.93 88.54
C ALA A 34 -69.74 -27.98 88.51
N ALA A 35 -69.98 -29.19 89.02
CA ALA A 35 -69.03 -30.30 88.96
C ALA A 35 -68.68 -30.70 87.51
N SER A 36 -69.69 -30.76 86.63
CA SER A 36 -69.47 -31.09 85.21
C SER A 36 -68.62 -30.03 84.47
N VAL A 37 -68.82 -28.75 84.80
CA VAL A 37 -68.06 -27.62 84.23
C VAL A 37 -66.62 -27.61 84.76
N LEU A 38 -66.40 -27.83 86.06
CA LEU A 38 -65.05 -27.93 86.63
C LEU A 38 -64.23 -29.06 86.00
N TYR A 39 -64.87 -30.16 85.57
CA TYR A 39 -64.19 -31.29 84.96
C TYR A 39 -63.77 -31.05 83.50
N ASP A 40 -64.60 -30.42 82.65
CA ASP A 40 -64.21 -30.12 81.24
C ASP A 40 -63.31 -28.87 81.13
N ALA A 41 -63.38 -27.93 82.09
CA ALA A 41 -62.58 -26.70 82.10
C ALA A 41 -61.06 -26.91 81.89
N PRO A 42 -60.34 -27.75 82.67
CA PRO A 42 -58.91 -27.97 82.45
C PRO A 42 -58.64 -28.60 81.08
N HIS A 43 -59.47 -29.54 80.62
CA HIS A 43 -59.27 -30.24 79.35
C HIS A 43 -59.50 -29.31 78.14
N ASN A 44 -60.57 -28.52 78.15
CA ASN A 44 -60.87 -27.48 77.17
C ASN A 44 -59.74 -26.43 77.11
N SER A 45 -59.20 -26.02 78.27
CA SER A 45 -58.06 -25.10 78.32
C SER A 45 -56.80 -25.67 77.64
N GLN A 46 -56.50 -26.96 77.81
CA GLN A 46 -55.37 -27.62 77.16
C GLN A 46 -55.58 -27.76 75.65
N GLN A 47 -56.80 -28.11 75.20
CA GLN A 47 -57.12 -28.15 73.76
C GLN A 47 -56.96 -26.76 73.12
N ARG A 48 -57.50 -25.71 73.74
CA ARG A 48 -57.33 -24.31 73.27
C ARG A 48 -55.86 -23.91 73.18
N ARG A 49 -55.04 -24.23 74.20
CA ARG A 49 -53.58 -23.97 74.21
C ARG A 49 -52.80 -24.76 73.15
N ARG A 50 -53.29 -25.92 72.70
CA ARG A 50 -52.69 -26.67 71.57
C ARG A 50 -53.08 -26.05 70.24
N LEU A 51 -54.36 -25.75 70.04
CA LEU A 51 -54.86 -25.10 68.82
C LEU A 51 -54.25 -23.71 68.61
N SER A 52 -54.10 -22.90 69.67
CA SER A 52 -53.44 -21.59 69.57
C SER A 52 -51.96 -21.69 69.18
N LYS A 53 -51.25 -22.72 69.67
CA LYS A 53 -49.86 -22.99 69.26
C LYS A 53 -49.77 -23.36 67.78
N ILE A 54 -50.61 -24.30 67.32
CA ILE A 54 -50.64 -24.72 65.91
C ILE A 54 -50.99 -23.53 65.00
N ALA A 55 -52.00 -22.73 65.36
CA ALA A 55 -52.38 -21.53 64.62
C ALA A 55 -51.24 -20.49 64.59
N SER A 56 -50.51 -20.29 65.68
CA SER A 56 -49.34 -19.39 65.70
C SER A 56 -48.15 -19.91 64.89
N GLU A 57 -47.94 -21.23 64.84
CA GLU A 57 -46.91 -21.83 64.00
C GLU A 57 -47.27 -21.71 62.52
N GLN A 58 -48.54 -21.92 62.18
CA GLN A 58 -49.07 -21.71 60.83
C GLN A 58 -48.96 -20.24 60.40
N SER A 59 -49.29 -19.27 61.26
CA SER A 59 -49.17 -17.85 60.90
C SER A 59 -47.71 -17.41 60.69
N ILE A 60 -46.77 -17.94 61.49
CA ILE A 60 -45.33 -17.74 61.27
C ILE A 60 -44.87 -18.33 59.93
N ARG A 61 -45.28 -19.57 59.61
CA ARG A 61 -44.97 -20.23 58.33
C ARG A 61 -45.55 -19.47 57.13
N ILE A 62 -46.79 -18.97 57.24
CA ILE A 62 -47.45 -18.15 56.21
C ILE A 62 -46.70 -16.83 56.01
N ASN A 63 -46.39 -16.10 57.09
CA ASN A 63 -45.68 -14.82 56.99
C ASN A 63 -44.24 -14.95 56.44
N TYR A 64 -43.57 -16.08 56.70
CA TYR A 64 -42.29 -16.40 56.07
C TYR A 64 -42.45 -16.68 54.57
N GLY A 65 -43.45 -17.50 54.18
CA GLY A 65 -43.75 -17.78 52.78
C GLY A 65 -44.15 -16.53 51.99
N GLU A 66 -44.95 -15.63 52.59
CA GLU A 66 -45.31 -14.33 52.06
C GLU A 66 -44.07 -13.46 51.77
N LYS A 67 -43.12 -13.37 52.71
CA LYS A 67 -41.84 -12.67 52.51
C LYS A 67 -41.00 -13.30 51.40
N GLN A 68 -40.99 -14.63 51.29
CA GLN A 68 -40.28 -15.34 50.23
C GLN A 68 -40.91 -15.10 48.85
N LEU A 69 -42.25 -15.05 48.77
CA LEU A 69 -42.98 -14.69 47.56
C LEU A 69 -42.73 -13.23 47.16
N LEU A 70 -42.75 -12.29 48.09
CA LEU A 70 -42.43 -10.88 47.81
C LEU A 70 -40.98 -10.70 47.31
N ALA A 71 -40.02 -11.44 47.88
CA ALA A 71 -38.64 -11.45 47.40
C ALA A 71 -38.53 -12.02 45.97
N PHE A 72 -39.28 -13.09 45.66
CA PHE A 72 -39.31 -13.69 44.32
C PHE A 72 -39.99 -12.78 43.29
N VAL A 73 -41.10 -12.12 43.64
CA VAL A 73 -41.78 -11.14 42.78
C VAL A 73 -40.85 -9.98 42.43
N ASN A 74 -40.09 -9.46 43.40
CA ASN A 74 -39.07 -8.43 43.16
C ASN A 74 -37.95 -8.93 42.23
N GLN A 75 -37.51 -10.18 42.36
CA GLN A 75 -36.55 -10.79 41.41
C GLN A 75 -37.13 -10.94 40.00
N CYS A 76 -38.41 -11.31 39.86
CA CYS A 76 -39.09 -11.37 38.56
C CYS A 76 -39.21 -9.99 37.90
N ASP A 77 -39.56 -8.95 38.66
CA ASP A 77 -39.62 -7.57 38.16
C ASP A 77 -38.25 -7.06 37.70
N GLN A 78 -37.20 -7.27 38.51
CA GLN A 78 -35.82 -6.97 38.12
C GLN A 78 -35.38 -7.71 36.84
N LEU A 79 -35.75 -8.99 36.69
CA LEU A 79 -35.49 -9.76 35.47
C LEU A 79 -36.29 -9.22 34.26
N GLN A 80 -37.55 -8.84 34.44
CA GLN A 80 -38.38 -8.27 33.39
C GLN A 80 -37.83 -6.92 32.89
N ILE A 81 -37.41 -6.04 33.80
CA ILE A 81 -36.71 -4.79 33.50
C ILE A 81 -35.38 -5.07 32.79
N MET A 82 -34.61 -6.04 33.27
CA MET A 82 -33.35 -6.43 32.63
C MET A 82 -33.57 -6.91 31.19
N VAL A 83 -34.53 -7.80 30.94
CA VAL A 83 -34.88 -8.28 29.59
C VAL A 83 -35.29 -7.12 28.68
N HIS A 84 -36.19 -6.24 29.11
CA HIS A 84 -36.57 -5.06 28.32
C HIS A 84 -35.37 -4.16 27.98
N SER A 85 -34.47 -3.94 28.94
CA SER A 85 -33.24 -3.16 28.70
C SER A 85 -32.28 -3.82 27.71
N ARG A 86 -32.27 -5.16 27.65
CA ARG A 86 -31.44 -5.94 26.73
C ARG A 86 -32.04 -6.02 25.34
N ASP A 87 -33.35 -6.19 25.21
CA ASP A 87 -34.05 -6.16 23.93
C ASP A 87 -33.85 -4.82 23.22
N GLU A 88 -33.90 -3.71 23.96
CA GLU A 88 -33.69 -2.37 23.38
C GLU A 88 -32.22 -2.09 23.02
N GLN A 89 -31.27 -2.58 23.83
CA GLN A 89 -29.84 -2.60 23.47
C GLN A 89 -29.57 -3.43 22.22
N LEU A 90 -30.19 -4.60 22.09
CA LEU A 90 -30.04 -5.49 20.93
C LEU A 90 -30.69 -4.89 19.67
N ARG A 91 -31.87 -4.27 19.77
CA ARG A 91 -32.47 -3.51 18.66
C ARG A 91 -31.58 -2.37 18.20
N THR A 92 -31.03 -1.59 19.14
CA THR A 92 -30.11 -0.49 18.83
C THR A 92 -28.84 -1.01 18.14
N ALA A 93 -28.28 -2.13 18.62
CA ALA A 93 -27.11 -2.76 18.03
C ALA A 93 -27.40 -3.35 16.63
N LEU A 94 -28.59 -3.93 16.41
CA LEU A 94 -29.03 -4.44 15.11
C LEU A 94 -29.24 -3.30 14.11
N LEU A 95 -29.86 -2.18 14.50
CA LEU A 95 -30.01 -1.00 13.65
C LEU A 95 -28.66 -0.37 13.28
N GLU A 96 -27.69 -0.33 14.21
CA GLU A 96 -26.33 0.14 13.92
C GLU A 96 -25.54 -0.85 13.05
N LEU A 97 -25.80 -2.16 13.16
CA LEU A 97 -25.26 -3.19 12.25
C LEU A 97 -25.85 -3.06 10.84
N GLU A 98 -27.18 -2.96 10.72
CA GLU A 98 -27.87 -2.74 9.44
C GLU A 98 -27.42 -1.42 8.78
N ARG A 99 -27.21 -0.35 9.57
CA ARG A 99 -26.61 0.90 9.10
C ARG A 99 -25.16 0.72 8.64
N ARG A 100 -24.36 -0.11 9.31
CA ARG A 100 -22.97 -0.42 8.91
C ARG A 100 -22.90 -1.26 7.64
N ASP A 101 -23.74 -2.28 7.52
CA ASP A 101 -23.80 -3.13 6.32
C ASP A 101 -24.33 -2.35 5.11
N SER A 102 -25.37 -1.51 5.30
CA SER A 102 -25.90 -0.63 4.25
C SER A 102 -24.98 0.53 3.87
N VAL A 103 -23.94 0.84 4.64
CA VAL A 103 -22.87 1.79 4.27
C VAL A 103 -21.65 1.06 3.68
N GLY A 104 -21.17 0.02 4.36
CA GLY A 104 -19.97 -0.73 3.99
C GLY A 104 -20.12 -1.53 2.69
N ALA A 105 -21.28 -2.17 2.46
CA ALA A 105 -21.53 -2.91 1.23
C ALA A 105 -21.50 -2.02 -0.04
N PRO A 106 -22.17 -0.85 -0.10
CA PRO A 106 -22.04 0.04 -1.25
C PRO A 106 -20.70 0.78 -1.30
N GLU A 107 -20.03 1.08 -0.18
CA GLU A 107 -18.68 1.67 -0.22
C GLU A 107 -17.65 0.68 -0.79
N ALA A 108 -17.65 -0.57 -0.35
CA ALA A 108 -16.83 -1.63 -0.94
C ALA A 108 -17.13 -1.82 -2.44
N ARG A 109 -18.41 -1.78 -2.85
CA ARG A 109 -18.80 -1.83 -4.27
C ARG A 109 -18.31 -0.62 -5.06
N LYS A 110 -18.33 0.59 -4.49
CA LYS A 110 -17.75 1.81 -5.11
C LYS A 110 -16.24 1.68 -5.27
N LEU A 111 -15.53 1.17 -4.26
CA LEU A 111 -14.08 0.95 -4.31
C LEU A 111 -13.69 -0.12 -5.34
N ILE A 112 -14.39 -1.25 -5.38
CA ILE A 112 -14.20 -2.29 -6.41
C ILE A 112 -14.50 -1.72 -7.80
N GLY A 113 -15.52 -0.87 -7.92
CA GLY A 113 -15.86 -0.15 -9.16
C GLY A 113 -14.77 0.81 -9.62
N SER A 114 -14.20 1.60 -8.71
CA SER A 114 -13.12 2.55 -9.03
C SER A 114 -11.81 1.83 -9.36
N GLN A 115 -11.44 0.80 -8.59
CA GLN A 115 -10.31 -0.09 -8.89
C GLN A 115 -10.46 -0.74 -10.27
N ARG A 116 -11.64 -1.30 -10.59
CA ARG A 116 -11.92 -1.90 -11.92
C ARG A 116 -11.86 -0.88 -13.06
N LYS A 117 -12.24 0.39 -12.80
CA LYS A 117 -12.08 1.49 -13.77
C LYS A 117 -10.60 1.83 -13.98
N SER A 118 -9.82 1.98 -12.90
CA SER A 118 -8.38 2.25 -12.96
C SER A 118 -7.61 1.11 -13.65
N LEU A 119 -7.90 -0.15 -13.33
CA LEU A 119 -7.32 -1.32 -13.99
C LEU A 119 -7.64 -1.36 -15.50
N LYS A 120 -8.84 -0.94 -15.91
CA LYS A 120 -9.19 -0.83 -17.35
C LYS A 120 -8.36 0.26 -18.06
N VAL A 121 -8.11 1.39 -17.39
CA VAL A 121 -7.24 2.46 -17.91
C VAL A 121 -5.79 2.00 -17.97
N GLN A 122 -5.27 1.39 -16.90
CA GLN A 122 -3.91 0.85 -16.81
C GLN A 122 -3.66 -0.24 -17.87
N LYS A 123 -4.64 -1.12 -18.13
CA LYS A 123 -4.55 -2.07 -19.23
C LYS A 123 -4.38 -1.37 -20.57
N LYS A 124 -5.19 -0.35 -20.88
CA LYS A 124 -5.12 0.40 -22.15
C LYS A 124 -3.76 1.10 -22.32
N SER A 125 -3.27 1.78 -21.28
CA SER A 125 -1.94 2.41 -21.35
C SER A 125 -0.79 1.41 -21.44
N MET A 126 -0.94 0.20 -20.89
CA MET A 126 0.04 -0.88 -21.04
C MET A 126 0.00 -1.51 -22.44
N GLU A 127 -1.17 -1.63 -23.08
CA GLU A 127 -1.30 -2.03 -24.48
C GLU A 127 -0.66 -0.98 -25.43
N GLU A 128 -0.84 0.31 -25.14
CA GLU A 128 -0.20 1.42 -25.86
C GLU A 128 1.33 1.42 -25.66
N ALA A 129 1.81 1.24 -24.42
CA ALA A 129 3.22 1.09 -24.13
C ALA A 129 3.85 -0.14 -24.83
N GLN A 130 3.13 -1.27 -24.88
CA GLN A 130 3.59 -2.46 -25.60
C GLN A 130 3.69 -2.21 -27.12
N GLN A 131 2.80 -1.42 -27.70
CA GLN A 131 2.91 -0.99 -29.11
C GLN A 131 4.12 -0.07 -29.32
N LEU A 132 4.37 0.87 -28.41
CA LEU A 132 5.53 1.77 -28.45
C LEU A 132 6.85 1.00 -28.33
N ILE A 133 6.97 0.05 -27.40
CA ILE A 133 8.14 -0.84 -27.25
C ILE A 133 8.36 -1.66 -28.54
N ARG A 134 7.30 -2.20 -29.14
CA ARG A 134 7.39 -2.90 -30.44
C ARG A 134 7.84 -1.97 -31.58
N ALA A 135 7.46 -0.69 -31.56
CA ALA A 135 7.93 0.29 -32.54
C ALA A 135 9.40 0.64 -32.32
N GLN A 136 9.83 0.82 -31.07
CA GLN A 136 11.25 1.01 -30.70
C GLN A 136 12.11 -0.19 -31.11
N GLN A 137 11.67 -1.43 -30.86
CA GLN A 137 12.43 -2.62 -31.26
C GLN A 137 12.65 -2.69 -32.79
N ARG A 138 11.64 -2.33 -33.60
CA ARG A 138 11.77 -2.23 -35.06
C ARG A 138 12.65 -1.05 -35.52
N MET A 139 12.77 0.00 -34.71
CA MET A 139 13.69 1.11 -34.97
C MET A 139 15.13 0.69 -34.67
N LEU A 140 15.36 0.03 -33.53
CA LEU A 140 16.66 -0.53 -33.16
C LEU A 140 17.16 -1.52 -34.21
N SER A 141 16.35 -2.49 -34.64
CA SER A 141 16.76 -3.44 -35.70
C SER A 141 16.99 -2.78 -37.07
N LYS A 142 16.40 -1.61 -37.33
CA LYS A 142 16.71 -0.81 -38.54
C LYS A 142 18.04 -0.08 -38.40
N LEU A 143 18.31 0.51 -37.23
CA LEU A 143 19.58 1.20 -36.94
C LEU A 143 20.74 0.21 -36.91
N GLU A 144 20.54 -0.99 -36.37
CA GLU A 144 21.47 -2.12 -36.42
C GLU A 144 21.79 -2.50 -37.87
N ASN A 145 20.77 -2.80 -38.68
CA ASN A 145 20.97 -3.13 -40.10
C ASN A 145 21.63 -1.98 -40.90
N GLN A 146 21.32 -0.72 -40.59
CA GLN A 146 21.98 0.45 -41.21
C GLN A 146 23.42 0.66 -40.72
N THR A 147 23.74 0.25 -39.49
CA THR A 147 25.09 0.30 -38.93
C THR A 147 25.96 -0.77 -39.57
N ASN A 148 25.44 -2.00 -39.70
CA ASN A 148 26.14 -3.12 -40.33
C ASN A 148 26.38 -2.82 -41.82
N ALA A 149 25.34 -2.46 -42.59
CA ALA A 149 25.50 -2.06 -44.00
C ALA A 149 26.32 -0.76 -44.18
N GLY A 150 26.46 0.05 -43.13
CA GLY A 150 27.41 1.16 -43.08
C GLY A 150 28.85 0.67 -42.90
N HIS A 151 29.08 -0.28 -42.00
CA HIS A 151 30.37 -0.90 -41.73
C HIS A 151 30.91 -1.65 -42.94
N ASP A 152 30.09 -2.49 -43.59
CA ASP A 152 30.46 -3.22 -44.82
C ASP A 152 30.97 -2.25 -45.92
N ARG A 153 30.30 -1.11 -46.07
CA ARG A 153 30.67 -0.06 -47.03
C ARG A 153 31.91 0.73 -46.59
N TRP A 154 32.12 0.92 -45.28
CA TRP A 154 33.37 1.49 -44.79
C TRP A 154 34.56 0.56 -45.08
N GLU A 155 34.42 -0.76 -44.87
CA GLU A 155 35.46 -1.73 -45.24
C GLU A 155 35.72 -1.74 -46.76
N GLU A 156 34.68 -1.69 -47.60
CA GLU A 156 34.85 -1.56 -49.06
C GLU A 156 35.60 -0.26 -49.43
N THR A 157 35.26 0.87 -48.81
CA THR A 157 36.00 2.12 -49.05
C THR A 157 37.44 2.06 -48.55
N LEU A 158 37.71 1.43 -47.40
CA LEU A 158 39.07 1.26 -46.87
C LEU A 158 39.90 0.37 -47.80
N ALA A 159 39.36 -0.77 -48.24
CA ALA A 159 40.02 -1.67 -49.19
C ALA A 159 40.25 -1.01 -50.57
N SER A 160 39.37 -0.10 -51.01
CA SER A 160 39.60 0.67 -52.25
C SER A 160 40.65 1.78 -52.08
N LEU A 161 40.72 2.43 -50.91
CA LEU A 161 41.80 3.34 -50.55
C LEU A 161 43.14 2.61 -50.43
N GLU A 162 43.19 1.43 -49.83
CA GLU A 162 44.39 0.58 -49.74
C GLU A 162 44.90 0.18 -51.14
N ARG A 163 44.00 -0.24 -52.04
CA ARG A 163 44.33 -0.50 -53.45
C ARG A 163 44.82 0.76 -54.17
N MET A 164 44.24 1.92 -53.89
CA MET A 164 44.65 3.19 -54.49
C MET A 164 46.03 3.63 -53.98
N LEU A 165 46.29 3.54 -52.68
CA LEU A 165 47.56 3.88 -52.04
C LEU A 165 48.69 2.93 -52.48
N SER A 166 48.43 1.62 -52.56
CA SER A 166 49.40 0.65 -53.09
C SER A 166 49.66 0.83 -54.59
N SER A 167 48.62 1.14 -55.38
CA SER A 167 48.77 1.51 -56.79
C SER A 167 49.58 2.80 -56.96
N GLN A 168 49.31 3.83 -56.16
CA GLN A 168 50.03 5.10 -56.17
C GLN A 168 51.48 4.96 -55.70
N ALA A 169 51.75 4.15 -54.67
CA ALA A 169 53.11 3.85 -54.21
C ALA A 169 53.91 3.11 -55.29
N ASN A 170 53.32 2.09 -55.92
CA ASN A 170 53.95 1.38 -57.04
C ASN A 170 54.20 2.30 -58.24
N HIS A 171 53.25 3.18 -58.57
CA HIS A 171 53.44 4.16 -59.65
C HIS A 171 54.53 5.18 -59.31
N ASN A 172 54.53 5.75 -58.10
CA ASN A 172 55.56 6.70 -57.68
C ASN A 172 56.96 6.08 -57.71
N ASN A 173 57.11 4.85 -57.18
CA ASN A 173 58.37 4.10 -57.27
C ASN A 173 58.80 3.89 -58.73
N SER A 174 57.87 3.59 -59.64
CA SER A 174 58.19 3.45 -61.07
C SER A 174 58.60 4.78 -61.73
N THR A 175 57.96 5.90 -61.37
CA THR A 175 58.32 7.22 -61.90
C THR A 175 59.62 7.74 -61.31
N GLU A 176 59.92 7.47 -60.04
CA GLU A 176 61.22 7.78 -59.43
C GLU A 176 62.34 6.97 -60.11
N GLN A 177 62.15 5.67 -60.34
CA GLN A 177 63.10 4.85 -61.09
C GLN A 177 63.29 5.34 -62.53
N GLN A 178 62.21 5.70 -63.25
CA GLN A 178 62.29 6.21 -64.62
C GLN A 178 62.93 7.60 -64.69
N LEU A 179 62.67 8.48 -63.72
CA LEU A 179 63.33 9.79 -63.62
C LEU A 179 64.81 9.64 -63.26
N LEU A 180 65.19 8.71 -62.38
CA LEU A 180 66.59 8.41 -62.06
C LEU A 180 67.33 7.85 -63.28
N ASP A 181 66.71 6.96 -64.06
CA ASP A 181 67.29 6.47 -65.32
C ASP A 181 67.41 7.60 -66.36
N GLN A 182 66.39 8.46 -66.49
CA GLN A 182 66.45 9.60 -67.41
C GLN A 182 67.49 10.66 -66.98
N ILE A 183 67.65 10.91 -65.68
CA ILE A 183 68.66 11.82 -65.12
C ILE A 183 70.07 11.23 -65.25
N THR A 184 70.27 9.93 -65.01
CA THR A 184 71.59 9.30 -65.15
C THR A 184 72.01 9.20 -66.62
N ASN A 185 71.11 8.83 -67.53
CA ASN A 185 71.39 8.84 -68.97
C ASN A 185 71.56 10.27 -69.51
N GLY A 186 70.72 11.23 -69.11
CA GLY A 186 70.86 12.63 -69.49
C GLY A 186 72.14 13.29 -68.95
N ASN A 187 72.56 12.98 -67.72
CA ASN A 187 73.84 13.44 -67.18
C ASN A 187 75.02 12.76 -67.90
N ARG A 188 74.90 11.49 -68.30
CA ARG A 188 75.90 10.80 -69.13
C ARG A 188 76.00 11.38 -70.55
N GLU A 189 74.89 11.85 -71.11
CA GLU A 189 74.85 12.55 -72.40
C GLU A 189 75.43 13.97 -72.28
N LEU A 190 75.05 14.73 -71.25
CA LEU A 190 75.65 16.04 -70.93
C LEU A 190 77.15 15.92 -70.66
N GLN A 191 77.62 14.87 -69.99
CA GLN A 191 79.06 14.63 -69.80
C GLN A 191 79.78 14.34 -71.13
N LYS A 192 79.14 13.66 -72.09
CA LYS A 192 79.67 13.52 -73.45
C LYS A 192 79.72 14.87 -74.16
N THR A 193 78.60 15.58 -74.28
CA THR A 193 78.55 16.85 -75.03
C THR A 193 79.42 17.94 -74.39
N LEU A 194 79.58 17.96 -73.06
CA LEU A 194 80.51 18.85 -72.36
C LEU A 194 81.97 18.41 -72.57
N THR A 195 82.25 17.10 -72.68
CA THR A 195 83.59 16.62 -73.11
C THR A 195 83.87 17.02 -74.56
N ASP A 196 82.92 16.87 -75.48
CA ASP A 196 83.05 17.26 -76.88
C ASP A 196 83.20 18.78 -77.03
N LEU A 197 82.45 19.57 -76.24
CA LEU A 197 82.62 21.04 -76.18
C LEU A 197 83.96 21.45 -75.55
N LEU A 198 84.47 20.73 -74.55
CA LEU A 198 85.83 20.95 -74.03
C LEU A 198 86.90 20.59 -75.08
N GLN A 199 86.70 19.50 -75.82
CA GLN A 199 87.57 19.08 -76.93
C GLN A 199 87.59 20.15 -78.04
N GLN A 200 86.43 20.74 -78.35
CA GLN A 200 86.29 21.80 -79.35
C GLN A 200 86.84 23.15 -78.86
N LEU A 201 86.56 23.55 -77.61
CA LEU A 201 87.15 24.74 -76.97
C LEU A 201 88.66 24.63 -76.76
N ALA A 202 89.22 23.42 -76.70
CA ALA A 202 90.67 23.19 -76.68
C ALA A 202 91.33 23.35 -78.06
N MET A 203 90.56 23.48 -79.14
CA MET A 203 91.07 23.56 -80.52
C MET A 203 90.93 24.95 -81.19
N GLU A 204 90.32 25.95 -80.54
CA GLU A 204 90.08 27.27 -81.14
C GLU A 204 90.70 28.43 -80.31
N PRO A 205 91.43 29.39 -80.93
CA PRO A 205 92.22 30.38 -80.20
C PRO A 205 91.40 31.55 -79.63
N ARG A 206 91.78 32.01 -78.44
CA ARG A 206 91.09 33.08 -77.69
C ARG A 206 91.07 34.43 -78.40
N THR A 207 89.91 35.10 -78.43
CA THR A 207 89.76 36.55 -78.14
C THR A 207 88.28 36.92 -77.94
N SER A 208 88.03 38.14 -77.42
CA SER A 208 86.74 38.86 -77.41
C SER A 208 85.63 38.42 -76.42
N ASN A 209 85.76 38.91 -75.18
CA ASN A 209 84.83 39.87 -74.57
C ASN A 209 83.30 39.66 -74.79
N VAL A 210 82.58 39.35 -73.72
CA VAL A 210 81.12 39.58 -73.59
C VAL A 210 80.85 40.48 -72.38
N ASN A 211 79.87 41.38 -72.52
CA ASN A 211 79.68 42.55 -71.66
C ASN A 211 78.82 42.28 -70.41
N VAL A 212 79.00 43.08 -69.36
CA VAL A 212 78.21 43.02 -68.11
C VAL A 212 77.31 44.26 -67.99
N GLN A 213 76.00 44.05 -68.12
CA GLN A 213 74.93 44.97 -67.73
C GLN A 213 73.81 44.04 -67.20
N ASP A 214 73.57 43.92 -65.90
CA ASP A 214 73.09 44.93 -64.95
C ASP A 214 71.73 45.54 -65.34
N SER A 215 70.67 45.06 -64.69
CA SER A 215 69.34 45.64 -64.73
C SER A 215 68.55 45.23 -63.50
N VAL A 216 68.41 46.14 -62.54
CA VAL A 216 67.72 45.90 -61.27
C VAL A 216 66.21 46.06 -61.44
N VAL A 217 65.45 44.99 -61.22
CA VAL A 217 63.99 45.04 -61.05
C VAL A 217 63.61 44.44 -59.70
N MET A 218 63.45 45.31 -58.70
CA MET A 218 62.91 44.94 -57.38
C MET A 218 61.39 44.80 -57.46
N LYS A 219 60.86 43.59 -57.23
CA LYS A 219 59.47 43.39 -56.82
C LYS A 219 59.39 42.35 -55.72
N SER A 220 58.74 42.72 -54.62
CA SER A 220 58.88 42.07 -53.31
C SER A 220 57.83 40.98 -53.03
N GLY A 221 58.21 40.11 -52.09
CA GLY A 221 57.36 39.19 -51.33
C GLY A 221 58.23 38.51 -50.24
N PRO A 222 57.63 37.72 -49.31
CA PRO A 222 56.21 37.45 -49.10
C PRO A 222 55.61 38.49 -48.09
N GLU A 223 54.78 38.31 -47.05
CA GLU A 223 54.21 37.17 -46.30
C GLU A 223 52.79 37.44 -45.75
N ILE A 224 52.00 36.35 -45.66
CA ILE A 224 51.35 35.79 -44.45
C ILE A 224 51.20 36.79 -43.26
N ASN A 225 50.02 37.12 -42.72
CA ASN A 225 48.84 36.26 -42.48
C ASN A 225 47.48 36.99 -42.31
N HIS A 226 46.41 36.19 -42.33
CA HIS A 226 45.07 36.40 -41.74
C HIS A 226 44.30 37.73 -41.97
N ARG A 227 43.24 37.67 -42.80
CA ARG A 227 41.84 37.75 -42.29
C ARG A 227 40.75 37.36 -43.31
N GLN A 228 39.85 36.48 -42.86
CA GLN A 228 38.40 36.40 -43.11
C GLN A 228 37.82 37.07 -44.38
N SER A 229 37.30 36.25 -45.32
CA SER A 229 35.87 36.28 -45.71
C SER A 229 35.52 35.22 -46.78
N ARG A 230 34.70 34.22 -46.43
CA ARG A 230 33.68 33.67 -47.35
C ARG A 230 32.61 32.86 -46.62
N SER A 231 31.37 33.37 -46.67
CA SER A 231 30.07 32.68 -46.52
C SER A 231 30.05 31.23 -45.98
N GLN A 232 29.61 31.07 -44.73
CA GLN A 232 29.05 29.83 -44.19
C GLN A 232 27.52 30.05 -44.03
N PRO A 233 26.64 29.08 -44.34
CA PRO A 233 25.19 29.27 -44.31
C PRO A 233 24.62 29.35 -42.89
N ASP A 234 23.45 30.00 -42.77
CA ASP A 234 22.77 30.23 -41.49
C ASP A 234 22.43 28.95 -40.73
N ILE A 235 22.78 28.93 -39.44
CA ILE A 235 22.33 27.94 -38.47
C ILE A 235 21.17 28.58 -37.68
N PRO A 236 19.96 28.00 -37.67
CA PRO A 236 18.84 28.58 -36.94
C PRO A 236 19.09 28.53 -35.43
N THR A 237 19.21 29.71 -34.79
CA THR A 237 19.35 29.85 -33.34
C THR A 237 18.13 29.27 -32.63
N ILE A 238 18.28 28.09 -32.04
CA ILE A 238 17.27 27.54 -31.12
C ILE A 238 17.21 28.43 -29.89
N GLN A 239 16.10 29.15 -29.71
CA GLN A 239 15.86 29.92 -28.50
C GLN A 239 15.74 28.94 -27.32
N ALA A 240 16.61 29.10 -26.32
CA ALA A 240 16.53 28.31 -25.10
C ALA A 240 15.24 28.65 -24.34
N ILE A 241 14.32 27.69 -24.26
CA ILE A 241 13.23 27.73 -23.30
C ILE A 241 13.88 27.87 -21.90
N PRO A 242 13.47 28.84 -21.06
CA PRO A 242 14.09 29.04 -19.76
C PRO A 242 13.75 27.90 -18.81
N ILE A 243 14.59 26.86 -18.83
CA ILE A 243 14.58 25.79 -17.81
C ILE A 243 14.82 26.47 -16.47
N GLY A 244 13.84 26.38 -15.57
CA GLY A 244 13.94 26.93 -14.23
C GLY A 244 15.16 26.39 -13.49
N LYS A 245 15.72 27.20 -12.58
CA LYS A 245 16.89 26.84 -11.77
C LYS A 245 16.76 25.40 -11.24
N PRO A 246 17.80 24.55 -11.35
CA PRO A 246 17.69 23.16 -10.92
C PRO A 246 17.25 23.10 -9.45
N GLN A 247 16.09 22.51 -9.19
CA GLN A 247 15.63 22.26 -7.84
C GLN A 247 16.57 21.24 -7.20
N ARG A 248 17.53 21.75 -6.43
CA ARG A 248 18.40 20.94 -5.58
C ARG A 248 17.52 20.41 -4.44
N THR A 249 16.87 19.27 -4.66
CA THR A 249 15.96 18.63 -3.71
C THR A 249 16.72 18.32 -2.43
N THR A 250 16.53 19.15 -1.40
CA THR A 250 17.08 18.90 -0.07
C THR A 250 16.43 17.62 0.48
N GLU A 251 17.23 16.77 1.12
CA GLU A 251 16.88 15.37 1.38
C GLU A 251 15.83 15.16 2.50
N VAL A 252 15.04 16.18 2.80
CA VAL A 252 14.19 16.28 3.99
C VAL A 252 12.71 16.00 3.66
N GLU A 253 12.30 16.16 2.39
CA GLU A 253 10.88 16.07 2.01
C GLU A 253 10.42 14.64 1.66
N TRP A 254 11.26 13.84 1.00
CA TRP A 254 10.95 12.44 0.65
C TRP A 254 10.82 11.52 1.88
N MET A 255 11.46 11.89 2.99
CA MET A 255 11.32 11.23 4.30
C MET A 255 9.94 11.46 4.95
N LYS A 256 9.16 12.48 4.54
CA LYS A 256 7.81 12.72 5.08
C LYS A 256 6.70 11.93 4.37
N SER A 257 6.97 11.35 3.20
CA SER A 257 6.02 10.53 2.44
C SER A 257 5.95 9.06 2.89
N LEU A 258 6.78 8.63 3.84
CA LEU A 258 6.76 7.26 4.37
C LEU A 258 5.65 7.08 5.43
N PRO A 259 4.80 6.03 5.33
CA PRO A 259 3.76 5.77 6.32
C PRO A 259 4.35 5.29 7.65
N LYS A 260 3.86 5.84 8.77
CA LYS A 260 4.37 5.61 10.14
C LYS A 260 3.98 4.25 10.76
N ASN A 261 4.05 3.16 9.99
CA ASN A 261 3.72 1.79 10.46
C ASN A 261 4.95 0.85 10.44
N LEU A 262 6.15 1.40 10.59
CA LEU A 262 7.42 0.68 10.72
C LEU A 262 8.30 1.33 11.80
N THR A 263 7.77 1.41 13.03
CA THR A 263 8.50 1.77 14.25
C THR A 263 7.77 1.16 15.45
#